data_AF-A0A060W5N8-F1
#
_entry.id   AF-A0A060W5N8-F1
#
_cell.length_a   1.000
_cell.length_b   1.000
_cell.length_c   1.000
_cell.angle_alpha   90.00
_cell.angle_beta   90.00
_cell.angle_gamma   90.00
#
_symmetry.space_group_name_H-M   'P 1'
#
loop_
_entity.id
_entity.type
_entity.pdbx_description
1 polymer ?
#
loop_
_entity_poly.entity_id
_entity_poly.type
_entity_poly.pdbx_seq_one_letter_code
_entity_poly.pdbx_strand_id
1 'polypeptide(L)'
;MATATRIIQRLRNLLSGHDLQAKLQLRYGEIAKRTQPPPKLPVGPSHKFAFNYYNGRDGRRESAPATVVMSSQKALAAGQALEVPAKRPVTPGNVPRELTLSTDQPYL
;
A
#
# COMPACT_ATOMS: atom_id res chain seq x y z
N MET A 1 -7.19 -8.47 36.47
CA MET A 1 -8.27 -7.46 36.61
C MET A 1 -7.65 -6.17 37.11
N ALA A 2 -8.20 -5.00 36.75
CA ALA A 2 -7.74 -3.74 37.30
C ALA A 2 -8.12 -3.63 38.79
N THR A 3 -7.18 -3.27 39.65
CA THR A 3 -7.30 -3.40 41.13
C THR A 3 -7.33 -2.07 41.90
N ALA A 4 -7.27 -0.93 41.22
CA ALA A 4 -7.27 0.37 41.89
C ALA A 4 -8.59 0.61 42.67
N THR A 5 -8.49 1.14 43.89
CA THR A 5 -9.68 1.50 44.67
C THR A 5 -10.40 2.70 44.05
N ARG A 6 -11.71 2.83 44.30
CA ARG A 6 -12.54 3.89 43.69
C ARG A 6 -12.05 5.31 44.01
N ILE A 7 -11.45 5.52 45.19
CA ILE A 7 -10.90 6.81 45.60
C ILE A 7 -9.68 7.17 44.73
N ILE A 8 -8.73 6.23 44.58
CA ILE A 8 -7.53 6.44 43.77
C ILE A 8 -7.88 6.59 42.29
N GLN A 9 -8.87 5.85 41.79
CA GLN A 9 -9.35 5.98 40.42
C GLN A 9 -9.89 7.39 40.14
N ARG A 10 -10.71 7.94 41.06
CA ARG A 10 -11.25 9.31 40.94
C ARG A 10 -10.17 10.37 40.99
N LEU A 11 -9.23 10.25 41.93
CA LEU A 11 -8.09 11.16 42.04
C LEU A 11 -7.26 11.17 40.74
N ARG A 12 -6.93 9.98 40.21
CA ARG A 12 -6.17 9.84 38.96
C ARG A 12 -6.89 10.51 37.78
N ASN A 13 -8.17 10.20 37.59
CA ASN A 13 -8.96 10.73 36.48
C ASN A 13 -9.14 12.25 36.59
N LEU A 14 -9.23 12.80 37.81
CA LEU A 14 -9.28 14.24 38.06
C LEU A 14 -7.96 14.92 37.65
N LEU A 15 -6.82 14.38 38.09
CA LEU A 15 -5.50 14.95 37.77
C LEU A 15 -5.13 14.83 36.28
N SER A 16 -5.65 13.81 35.58
CA SER A 16 -5.41 13.63 34.14
C SER A 16 -6.41 14.36 33.23
N GLY A 17 -7.51 14.90 33.77
CA GLY A 17 -8.56 15.55 32.97
C GLY A 17 -9.36 14.61 32.06
N HIS A 18 -9.16 13.30 32.17
CA HIS A 18 -9.74 12.28 31.29
C HIS A 18 -10.05 11.00 32.06
N ASP A 19 -11.05 10.23 31.60
CA ASP A 19 -11.34 8.92 32.16
C ASP A 19 -10.36 7.86 31.66
N LEU A 20 -9.29 7.64 32.43
CA LEU A 20 -8.30 6.62 32.12
C LEU A 20 -8.80 5.19 32.38
N GLN A 21 -9.92 5.00 33.08
CA GLN A 21 -10.44 3.66 33.31
C GLN A 21 -11.06 3.06 32.05
N ALA A 22 -11.62 3.90 31.17
CA ALA A 22 -12.18 3.46 29.89
C ALA A 22 -11.12 2.94 28.91
N LYS A 23 -9.89 3.47 28.98
CA LYS A 23 -8.77 3.10 28.09
C LYS A 23 -7.48 2.90 28.89
N LEU A 24 -7.40 1.78 29.60
CA LEU A 24 -6.22 1.41 30.39
C LEU A 24 -5.05 1.00 29.50
N GLN A 25 -3.84 1.38 29.89
CA GLN A 25 -2.60 0.98 29.21
C GLN A 25 -2.25 -0.50 29.45
N LEU A 26 -2.62 -1.01 30.61
CA LEU A 26 -2.41 -2.41 30.98
C LEU A 26 -3.55 -3.27 30.43
N ARG A 27 -3.16 -4.42 29.88
CA ARG A 27 -4.07 -5.39 29.25
C ARG A 27 -4.54 -6.41 30.27
N TYR A 28 -5.84 -6.73 30.26
CA TYR A 28 -6.45 -7.74 31.12
C TYR A 28 -7.13 -8.85 30.29
N GLY A 29 -8.41 -9.12 30.53
CA GLY A 29 -9.15 -10.22 29.91
C GLY A 29 -9.70 -9.91 28.52
N GLU A 30 -9.57 -8.67 28.06
CA GLU A 30 -10.06 -8.18 26.77
C GLU A 30 -9.18 -8.62 25.58
N ILE A 31 -7.97 -9.12 25.84
CA ILE A 31 -7.08 -9.62 24.79
C ILE A 31 -7.37 -11.07 24.44
N ALA A 32 -7.05 -11.45 23.20
CA ALA A 32 -7.13 -12.84 22.77
C ALA A 32 -6.26 -13.76 23.65
N LYS A 33 -6.74 -15.01 23.83
CA LYS A 33 -6.01 -16.05 24.57
C LYS A 33 -4.64 -16.34 23.94
N ARG A 34 -3.71 -16.87 24.72
CA ARG A 34 -2.39 -17.27 24.20
C ARG A 34 -2.45 -18.49 23.30
N THR A 35 -3.30 -19.44 23.66
CA THR A 35 -3.57 -20.63 22.84
C THR A 35 -4.73 -20.33 21.89
N GLN A 36 -4.50 -20.52 20.60
CA GLN A 36 -5.49 -20.34 19.54
C GLN A 36 -5.85 -21.70 18.93
N PRO A 37 -7.08 -21.89 18.43
CA PRO A 37 -7.45 -23.10 17.69
C PRO A 37 -6.64 -23.20 16.38
N PRO A 38 -6.44 -24.41 15.83
CA PRO A 38 -5.76 -24.57 14.56
C PRO A 38 -6.52 -23.85 13.42
N PRO A 39 -5.84 -23.04 12.58
CA PRO A 39 -6.50 -22.33 11.49
C PRO A 39 -6.69 -23.23 10.26
N LYS A 40 -7.71 -22.93 9.44
CA LYS A 40 -7.89 -23.47 8.08
C LYS A 40 -7.80 -22.32 7.08
N LEU A 41 -6.59 -22.10 6.54
CA LEU A 41 -6.34 -20.99 5.62
C LEU A 41 -6.96 -21.24 4.23
N PRO A 42 -7.47 -20.20 3.57
CA PRO A 42 -7.92 -20.31 2.19
C PRO A 42 -6.75 -20.54 1.25
N VAL A 43 -7.03 -21.20 0.13
CA VAL A 43 -6.05 -21.43 -0.94
C VAL A 43 -5.92 -20.20 -1.85
N GLY A 44 -4.74 -20.01 -2.44
CA GLY A 44 -4.49 -18.93 -3.40
C GLY A 44 -5.15 -19.16 -4.76
N PRO A 45 -5.17 -18.13 -5.64
CA PRO A 45 -5.94 -18.13 -6.89
C PRO A 45 -5.48 -19.17 -7.92
N SER A 46 -4.27 -19.71 -7.79
CA SER A 46 -3.73 -20.75 -8.67
C SER A 46 -3.98 -22.17 -8.16
N HIS A 47 -4.81 -22.39 -7.13
CA HIS A 47 -5.27 -23.73 -6.73
C HIS A 47 -6.52 -24.13 -7.54
N LYS A 48 -6.35 -24.28 -8.85
CA LYS A 48 -7.43 -24.64 -9.80
C LYS A 48 -7.10 -25.98 -10.46
N PHE A 49 -8.13 -26.82 -10.63
CA PHE A 49 -8.01 -28.14 -11.25
C PHE A 49 -7.88 -28.11 -12.78
N ALA A 50 -8.43 -27.07 -13.43
CA ALA A 50 -8.41 -26.90 -14.87
C ALA A 50 -8.10 -25.44 -15.25
N PHE A 51 -7.67 -25.21 -16.49
CA PHE A 51 -7.37 -23.88 -17.04
C PHE A 51 -6.35 -23.09 -16.19
N ASN A 52 -5.27 -23.75 -15.77
CA ASN A 52 -4.27 -23.21 -14.85
C ASN A 52 -2.84 -23.57 -15.26
N TYR A 53 -2.58 -23.50 -16.56
CA TYR A 53 -1.24 -23.71 -17.09
C TYR A 53 -0.28 -22.63 -16.58
N TYR A 54 0.92 -23.03 -16.18
CA TYR A 54 1.90 -22.11 -15.60
C TYR A 54 2.38 -21.06 -16.61
N ASN A 55 2.47 -21.42 -17.90
CA ASN A 55 2.92 -20.52 -18.97
C ASN A 55 2.10 -19.22 -19.10
N GLY A 56 0.79 -19.25 -18.81
CA GLY A 56 -0.09 -18.09 -18.91
C GLY A 56 -0.06 -17.15 -17.69
N ARG A 57 0.70 -17.49 -16.65
CA ARG A 57 0.85 -16.68 -15.43
C ARG A 57 2.31 -16.51 -15.01
N ASP A 58 3.24 -16.91 -15.85
CA ASP A 58 4.67 -16.82 -15.57
C ASP A 58 5.19 -15.43 -15.92
N GLY A 59 4.88 -14.45 -15.07
CA GLY A 59 5.35 -13.06 -15.23
C GLY A 59 6.88 -12.92 -15.27
N ARG A 60 7.62 -13.94 -14.81
CA ARG A 60 9.10 -13.96 -14.95
C ARG A 60 9.55 -14.07 -16.41
N ARG A 61 8.74 -14.69 -17.27
CA ARG A 61 9.00 -14.84 -18.72
C ARG A 61 8.37 -13.72 -19.55
N GLU A 62 7.52 -12.90 -18.96
CA GLU A 62 6.96 -11.70 -19.61
C GLU A 62 7.96 -10.53 -19.63
N SER A 63 9.06 -10.65 -18.87
CA SER A 63 10.17 -9.70 -18.93
C SER A 63 10.82 -9.70 -20.31
N ALA A 64 10.76 -8.56 -20.99
CA ALA A 64 11.42 -8.32 -22.27
C ALA A 64 12.68 -7.45 -22.08
N PRO A 65 13.66 -7.55 -22.99
CA PRO A 65 14.77 -6.60 -23.05
C PRO A 65 14.26 -5.15 -23.15
N ALA A 66 15.03 -4.19 -22.62
CA ALA A 66 14.67 -2.78 -22.67
C ALA A 66 14.54 -2.28 -24.12
N THR A 67 13.50 -1.47 -24.38
CA THR A 67 13.32 -0.81 -25.68
C THR A 67 14.39 0.26 -25.88
N VAL A 68 15.19 0.12 -26.94
CA VAL A 68 16.25 1.09 -27.29
C VAL A 68 15.63 2.25 -28.08
N VAL A 69 15.61 3.45 -27.49
CA VAL A 69 15.05 4.67 -28.13
C VAL A 69 16.08 5.36 -29.03
N MET A 70 17.37 5.27 -28.70
CA MET A 70 18.47 5.84 -29.48
C MET A 70 19.69 4.93 -29.38
N SER A 71 20.31 4.60 -30.51
CA SER A 71 21.57 3.87 -30.62
C SER A 71 22.56 4.63 -31.49
N SER A 72 23.85 4.53 -31.18
CA SER A 72 24.93 5.11 -32.01
C SER A 72 25.08 4.39 -33.36
N GLN A 73 24.68 3.11 -33.42
CA GLN A 73 24.57 2.34 -34.65
C GLN A 73 23.34 2.81 -35.43
N LYS A 74 23.54 3.33 -36.64
CA LYS A 74 22.46 3.81 -37.52
C LYS A 74 21.76 2.61 -38.17
N ALA A 75 20.47 2.44 -37.90
CA ALA A 75 19.62 1.63 -38.77
C ALA A 75 19.41 2.40 -40.09
N LEU A 76 19.64 1.77 -41.23
CA LEU A 76 19.36 2.35 -42.54
C LEU A 76 17.83 2.48 -42.70
N ALA A 77 17.34 3.71 -42.79
CA ALA A 77 15.93 3.96 -43.10
C ALA A 77 15.68 3.65 -44.59
N ALA A 78 14.60 2.95 -44.89
CA ALA A 78 14.11 2.81 -46.26
C ALA A 78 13.41 4.11 -46.68
N GLY A 79 14.01 4.87 -47.60
CA GLY A 79 13.34 5.94 -48.35
C GLY A 79 13.50 7.37 -47.82
N GLN A 80 13.23 8.32 -48.73
CA GLN A 80 13.51 9.76 -48.72
C GLN A 80 13.21 10.52 -47.41
N ALA A 81 14.05 11.52 -47.13
CA ALA A 81 13.90 12.45 -46.02
C ALA A 81 12.64 13.30 -46.17
N LEU A 82 11.68 13.11 -45.26
CA LEU A 82 10.50 13.96 -45.11
C LEU A 82 10.81 15.14 -44.18
N GLU A 83 10.27 16.32 -44.50
CA GLU A 83 10.39 17.52 -43.66
C GLU A 83 9.84 17.25 -42.25
N VAL A 84 10.67 17.46 -41.23
CA VAL A 84 10.31 17.21 -39.83
C VAL A 84 9.74 18.50 -39.23
N PRO A 85 8.44 18.54 -38.85
CA PRO A 85 7.86 19.70 -38.18
C PRO A 85 8.49 19.93 -36.80
N ALA A 86 8.46 21.18 -36.32
CA ALA A 86 9.00 21.55 -35.01
C ALA A 86 8.33 20.74 -33.88
N LYS A 87 9.15 20.03 -33.09
CA LYS A 87 8.68 19.22 -31.95
C LYS A 87 8.41 20.10 -30.73
N ARG A 88 7.29 19.85 -30.04
CA ARG A 88 6.98 20.47 -28.75
C ARG A 88 7.85 19.86 -27.63
N PRO A 89 8.20 20.64 -26.59
CA PRO A 89 8.85 20.08 -25.41
C PRO A 89 7.93 19.06 -24.70
N VAL A 90 8.52 17.99 -24.18
CA VAL A 90 7.81 16.90 -23.48
C VAL A 90 8.28 16.82 -22.03
N THR A 91 7.36 16.51 -21.12
CA THR A 91 7.66 16.17 -19.72
C THR A 91 7.53 14.66 -19.50
N PRO A 92 8.30 14.02 -18.61
CA PRO A 92 8.23 12.57 -18.38
C PRO A 92 6.87 12.05 -17.87
N GLY A 93 6.05 12.92 -17.31
CA GLY A 93 4.70 12.64 -16.84
C GLY A 93 3.88 13.91 -16.74
N ASN A 94 2.65 13.77 -16.25
CA ASN A 94 1.76 14.90 -16.00
C ASN A 94 2.24 15.71 -14.79
N VAL A 95 1.89 17.00 -14.76
CA VAL A 95 2.09 17.84 -13.58
C VAL A 95 1.29 17.23 -12.42
N PRO A 96 1.91 17.00 -11.24
CA PRO A 96 1.20 16.46 -10.08
C PRO A 96 -0.01 17.32 -9.74
N ARG A 97 -1.14 16.66 -9.43
CA ARG A 97 -2.32 17.37 -8.95
C ARG A 97 -2.06 17.88 -7.54
N GLU A 98 -2.46 19.12 -7.27
CA GLU A 98 -2.42 19.67 -5.92
C GLU A 98 -3.29 18.82 -4.97
N LEU A 99 -2.71 18.47 -3.82
CA LEU A 99 -3.42 17.72 -2.79
C LEU A 99 -4.42 18.65 -2.10
N THR A 100 -5.67 18.19 -1.98
CA THR A 100 -6.71 18.93 -1.23
C THR A 100 -6.50 18.77 0.27
N LEU A 101 -6.86 19.81 1.03
CA LEU A 101 -6.87 19.73 2.49
C LEU A 101 -7.88 18.69 2.98
N SER A 102 -7.56 18.00 4.08
CA SER A 102 -8.44 16.99 4.68
C SER A 102 -9.79 17.59 5.10
N THR A 103 -10.88 16.84 4.89
CA THR A 103 -12.23 17.25 5.31
C THR A 103 -12.57 16.80 6.74
N ASP A 104 -11.82 15.87 7.31
CA ASP A 104 -12.11 15.29 8.64
C ASP A 104 -11.55 16.18 9.77
N GLN A 105 -10.23 16.39 9.78
CA GLN A 105 -9.54 17.29 10.69
C GLN A 105 -8.48 18.10 9.90
N PRO A 106 -8.86 19.22 9.26
CA PRO A 106 -7.94 20.04 8.44
C PRO A 106 -6.85 20.74 9.25
N TYR A 107 -7.13 20.99 10.53
CA TYR A 107 -6.25 21.67 11.47
C TYR A 107 -6.16 20.83 12.74
N LEU A 108 -4.94 20.69 13.25
CA LEU A 108 -4.63 19.89 14.43
C LEU A 108 -4.84 20.71 15.71
#